data_AF-A0A943DAM7-F1
#
_entry.id   AF-A0A943DAM7-F1
#
_cell.length_a   1.000
_cell.length_b   1.000
_cell.length_c   1.000
_cell.angle_alpha   90.00
_cell.angle_beta   90.00
_cell.angle_gamma   90.00
#
_symmetry.space_group_name_H-M   'P 1'
#
loop_
_entity.id
_entity.type
_entity.pdbx_description
1 polymer ?
#
loop_
_entity_poly.entity_id
_entity_poly.type
_entity_poly.pdbx_seq_one_letter_code
_entity_poly.pdbx_strand_id
1 'polypeptide(L)'
;MDGFNTFEKQDKILLGLNSGSDAAAALRILQQQGFAVQTFTVENAVSAAELLQLLTDKAAELDCAFIATGHFARIEVDREGISRVLPAADADADQSAALRDLPQEILAKLVLPLGDFTKADVEEMLAEAAE
;
A
#
# COMPACT_ATOMS: atom_id res chain seq x y z
N MET A 1 -4.00 39.55 -11.97
CA MET A 1 -5.21 38.74 -11.75
C MET A 1 -4.73 37.31 -11.64
N ASP A 2 -4.68 36.84 -10.41
CA ASP A 2 -4.06 35.61 -9.94
C ASP A 2 -4.58 34.35 -10.64
N GLY A 3 -3.69 33.68 -11.38
CA GLY A 3 -3.86 32.28 -11.76
C GLY A 3 -3.21 31.40 -10.72
N PHE A 4 -3.88 31.22 -9.58
CA PHE A 4 -3.47 30.34 -8.48
C PHE A 4 -3.13 28.93 -9.00
N ASN A 5 -2.01 28.40 -8.51
CA ASN A 5 -1.52 27.02 -8.69
C ASN A 5 -2.65 26.00 -8.92
N THR A 6 -2.72 25.45 -10.13
CA THR A 6 -3.20 24.08 -10.29
C THR A 6 -2.06 23.18 -9.84
N PHE A 7 -1.91 23.02 -8.53
CA PHE A 7 -1.22 21.83 -8.02
C PHE A 7 -2.07 20.67 -8.53
N GLU A 8 -1.57 19.96 -9.54
CA GLU A 8 -2.03 18.63 -9.87
C GLU A 8 -2.17 17.89 -8.53
N LYS A 9 -3.40 17.54 -8.16
CA LYS A 9 -3.65 16.74 -6.96
C LYS A 9 -3.05 15.37 -7.25
N GLN A 10 -1.75 15.22 -7.03
CA GLN A 10 -1.14 13.92 -6.91
C GLN A 10 -1.80 13.27 -5.69
N ASP A 11 -2.47 12.14 -5.91
CA ASP A 11 -3.00 11.35 -4.82
C ASP A 11 -1.82 10.96 -3.92
N LYS A 12 -1.88 11.44 -2.68
CA LYS A 12 -0.88 11.11 -1.66
C LYS A 12 -1.22 9.78 -1.05
N ILE A 13 -0.21 8.93 -0.92
CA ILE A 13 -0.37 7.59 -0.37
C ILE A 13 0.64 7.37 0.75
N LEU A 14 0.16 6.90 1.90
CA LEU A 14 1.00 6.58 3.05
C LEU A 14 1.37 5.10 3.04
N LEU A 15 2.63 4.80 2.72
CA LEU A 15 3.18 3.46 2.72
C LEU A 15 3.73 3.09 4.11
N GLY A 16 3.14 2.06 4.70
CA GLY A 16 3.68 1.44 5.91
C GLY A 16 4.89 0.57 5.63
N LEU A 17 5.99 0.86 6.31
CA LEU A 17 7.21 0.07 6.25
C LEU A 17 7.25 -0.89 7.44
N ASN A 18 7.02 -2.18 7.18
CA ASN A 18 7.58 -3.25 8.01
C ASN A 18 8.97 -3.56 7.43
N SER A 19 10.01 -3.61 8.26
CA SER A 19 11.44 -3.69 7.87
C SER A 19 11.81 -4.85 6.93
N GLY A 20 11.47 -4.74 5.64
CA GLY A 20 11.70 -5.76 4.63
C GLY A 20 11.79 -5.19 3.21
N SER A 21 12.33 -6.03 2.32
CA SER A 21 12.51 -5.79 0.88
C SER A 21 11.20 -5.43 0.17
N ASP A 22 10.09 -6.02 0.60
CA ASP A 22 8.76 -5.86 0.00
C ASP A 22 8.29 -4.40 0.02
N ALA A 23 8.59 -3.68 1.11
CA ALA A 23 8.18 -2.30 1.26
C ALA A 23 8.94 -1.36 0.29
N ALA A 24 10.20 -1.69 -0.04
CA ALA A 24 10.98 -0.93 -1.01
C ALA A 24 10.45 -1.14 -2.45
N ALA A 25 10.07 -2.36 -2.81
CA ALA A 25 9.45 -2.64 -4.10
C ALA A 25 8.07 -1.95 -4.22
N ALA A 26 7.25 -2.04 -3.17
CA ALA A 26 5.97 -1.33 -3.09
C ALA A 26 6.13 0.19 -3.29
N LEU A 27 7.13 0.79 -2.64
CA LEU A 27 7.46 2.21 -2.80
C LEU A 27 7.78 2.53 -4.25
N ARG A 28 8.64 1.74 -4.89
CA ARG A 28 9.06 1.94 -6.27
C ARG A 28 7.89 1.85 -7.25
N ILE A 29 7.02 0.86 -7.09
CA ILE A 29 5.84 0.67 -7.94
C ILE A 29 4.92 1.89 -7.85
N LEU A 30 4.61 2.34 -6.63
CA LEU A 30 3.73 3.50 -6.41
C LEU A 30 4.34 4.80 -6.97
N GLN A 31 5.65 4.99 -6.85
CA GLN A 31 6.36 6.12 -7.44
C GLN A 31 6.32 6.08 -8.98
N GLN A 32 6.51 4.91 -9.58
CA GLN A 32 6.41 4.73 -11.04
C GLN A 32 4.98 4.99 -11.57
N GLN A 33 3.97 4.71 -10.76
CA GLN A 33 2.57 5.03 -11.06
C GLN A 33 2.24 6.52 -10.87
N GLY A 34 3.18 7.34 -10.39
CA GLY A 34 3.01 8.78 -10.24
C GLY A 34 2.37 9.22 -8.92
N PHE A 35 2.22 8.32 -7.94
CA PHE A 35 1.72 8.67 -6.61
C PHE A 35 2.75 9.44 -5.79
N ALA A 36 2.29 10.39 -4.99
CA ALA A 36 3.11 11.04 -3.98
C ALA A 36 3.19 10.15 -2.73
N VAL A 37 4.20 9.27 -2.69
CA VAL A 37 4.35 8.28 -1.62
C VAL A 37 5.05 8.88 -0.40
N GLN A 38 4.42 8.77 0.76
CA GLN A 38 5.00 9.08 2.05
C GLN A 38 5.19 7.79 2.84
N THR A 39 6.32 7.62 3.53
CA THR A 39 6.60 6.39 4.28
C THR A 39 6.37 6.59 5.78
N PHE A 40 5.86 5.55 6.44
CA PHE A 40 5.67 5.54 7.89
C PHE A 40 6.20 4.23 8.47
N THR A 41 7.19 4.33 9.35
CA THR A 41 7.80 3.21 10.08
C THR A 41 7.24 3.16 11.50
N VAL A 42 6.84 1.97 11.94
CA VAL A 42 6.48 1.73 13.35
C VAL A 42 7.63 1.00 14.02
N GLU A 43 8.21 1.61 15.05
CA GLU A 43 9.38 1.05 15.77
C GLU A 43 9.01 -0.12 16.71
N ASN A 44 7.72 -0.40 16.89
CA ASN A 44 7.22 -1.43 17.80
C ASN A 44 6.55 -2.57 17.04
N ALA A 45 6.70 -3.80 17.53
CA ALA A 45 6.11 -4.99 16.92
C ALA A 45 4.59 -4.99 17.14
N VAL A 46 3.88 -4.36 16.21
CA VAL A 46 2.41 -4.33 16.16
C VAL A 46 1.90 -5.37 15.19
N SER A 47 0.69 -5.90 15.43
CA SER A 47 0.03 -6.79 14.48
C SER A 47 -0.30 -6.05 13.17
N ALA A 48 -0.48 -6.78 12.06
CA ALA A 48 -0.80 -6.18 10.76
C ALA A 48 -2.04 -5.27 10.82
N ALA A 49 -3.08 -5.67 11.57
CA ALA A 49 -4.28 -4.87 11.77
C ALA A 49 -4.01 -3.56 12.54
N GLU A 50 -3.22 -3.62 13.62
CA GLU A 50 -2.81 -2.45 14.40
C GLU A 50 -1.98 -1.48 13.55
N LEU A 51 -1.04 -1.99 12.75
CA LEU A 51 -0.27 -1.18 11.81
C LEU A 51 -1.19 -0.47 10.82
N LEU A 52 -2.13 -1.19 10.21
CA LEU A 52 -3.05 -0.63 9.22
C LEU A 52 -3.97 0.43 9.84
N GLN A 53 -4.41 0.21 11.07
CA GLN A 53 -5.19 1.21 11.81
C GLN A 53 -4.37 2.48 12.07
N LEU A 54 -3.12 2.34 12.50
CA LEU A 54 -2.19 3.46 12.71
C LEU A 54 -1.90 4.20 11.40
N LEU A 55 -1.70 3.48 10.30
CA LEU A 55 -1.51 4.08 8.98
C LEU A 55 -2.75 4.85 8.54
N THR A 56 -3.94 4.33 8.80
CA THR A 56 -5.20 5.00 8.45
C THR A 56 -5.34 6.32 9.20
N ASP A 57 -5.05 6.33 10.49
CA ASP A 57 -5.06 7.52 11.33
C ASP A 57 -4.02 8.56 10.86
N LYS A 58 -2.78 8.10 10.66
CA LYS A 58 -1.68 8.93 10.14
C LYS A 58 -1.96 9.47 8.74
N ALA A 59 -2.57 8.67 7.87
CA ALA A 59 -2.95 9.11 6.54
C ALA A 59 -3.99 10.24 6.60
N ALA A 60 -4.95 10.16 7.52
CA ALA A 60 -5.90 11.24 7.73
C ALA A 60 -5.22 12.52 8.25
N GLU A 61 -4.24 12.41 9.15
CA GLU A 61 -3.46 13.55 9.63
C GLU A 61 -2.57 14.18 8.54
N LEU A 62 -2.04 13.36 7.64
CA LEU A 62 -1.11 13.75 6.57
C LEU A 62 -1.81 14.12 5.25
N ASP A 63 -3.14 14.14 5.23
CA ASP A 63 -3.96 14.39 4.03
C ASP A 63 -3.62 13.40 2.89
N CYS A 64 -3.39 12.13 3.25
CA CYS A 64 -3.20 11.03 2.31
C CYS A 64 -4.56 10.39 2.01
N ALA A 65 -4.88 10.25 0.72
CA ALA A 65 -6.12 9.63 0.27
C ALA A 65 -6.13 8.12 0.52
N PHE A 66 -4.95 7.50 0.46
CA PHE A 66 -4.77 6.05 0.52
C PHE A 66 -3.64 5.65 1.48
N ILE A 67 -3.68 4.40 1.91
CA ILE A 67 -2.59 3.74 2.64
C ILE A 67 -2.10 2.55 1.82
N ALA A 68 -0.80 2.26 1.88
CA ALA A 68 -0.21 1.11 1.22
C ALA A 68 0.63 0.27 2.17
N THR A 69 0.81 -1.01 1.82
CA THR A 69 1.74 -1.91 2.53
C THR A 69 2.38 -2.89 1.55
N GLY A 70 3.50 -3.51 1.95
CA GLY A 70 4.15 -4.58 1.18
C GLY A 70 3.53 -5.97 1.36
N HIS A 71 2.24 -6.09 1.70
CA HIS A 71 1.61 -7.42 1.78
C HIS A 71 1.26 -7.92 0.36
N PHE A 72 1.51 -9.21 0.13
CA PHE A 72 1.07 -9.89 -1.08
C PHE A 72 -0.42 -10.28 -0.93
N ALA A 73 -1.30 -9.39 -1.36
CA ALA A 73 -2.71 -9.67 -1.57
C ALA A 73 -3.31 -8.60 -2.49
N ARG A 74 -4.52 -8.81 -2.98
CA ARG A 74 -5.21 -7.84 -3.84
C ARG A 74 -6.46 -7.33 -3.16
N ILE A 75 -6.79 -6.06 -3.39
CA ILE A 75 -8.07 -5.49 -2.99
C ILE A 75 -8.87 -5.25 -4.26
N GLU A 76 -10.08 -5.82 -4.31
CA GLU A 76 -11.03 -5.57 -5.39
C GLU A 76 -12.27 -4.88 -4.81
N VAL A 77 -12.71 -3.82 -5.45
CA VAL A 77 -13.94 -3.10 -5.09
C VAL A 77 -15.06 -3.60 -6.01
N ASP A 78 -16.09 -4.21 -5.41
CA ASP A 78 -17.26 -4.66 -6.16
C ASP A 78 -18.08 -3.46 -6.69
N ARG A 79 -19.05 -3.72 -7.58
CA ARG A 79 -19.99 -2.73 -8.12
C ARG A 79 -20.79 -2.00 -7.03
N GLU A 80 -20.97 -2.62 -5.87
CA GLU A 80 -21.62 -2.02 -4.70
C GLU A 80 -20.68 -1.10 -3.88
N GLY A 81 -19.41 -0.97 -4.26
CA GLY A 81 -18.41 -0.18 -3.52
C GLY A 81 -17.79 -0.91 -2.33
N ILE A 82 -17.97 -2.23 -2.23
CA ILE A 82 -17.47 -3.07 -1.13
C ILE A 82 -16.08 -3.59 -1.48
N SER A 83 -15.09 -3.29 -0.64
CA SER A 83 -13.72 -3.78 -0.81
C SER A 83 -13.57 -5.21 -0.29
N ARG A 84 -13.07 -6.10 -1.15
CA ARG A 84 -12.83 -7.50 -0.82
C ARG A 84 -11.36 -7.84 -1.01
N VAL A 85 -10.82 -8.59 -0.05
CA VAL A 85 -9.46 -9.10 -0.14
C VAL A 85 -9.48 -10.35 -1.01
N LEU A 86 -8.71 -10.31 -2.09
CA LEU A 86 -8.42 -11.41 -2.99
C LEU A 86 -7.02 -11.97 -2.71
N PRO A 87 -6.80 -13.26 -3.02
CA PRO A 87 -5.48 -13.83 -2.95
C PRO A 87 -4.51 -13.11 -3.91
N ALA A 88 -3.24 -13.06 -3.52
CA ALA A 88 -2.16 -12.60 -4.38
C ALA A 88 -2.11 -13.40 -5.69
N ALA A 89 -1.46 -12.83 -6.71
CA ALA A 89 -1.14 -13.56 -7.93
C ALA A 89 -0.26 -14.78 -7.64
N ASP A 90 0.66 -14.64 -6.68
CA ASP A 90 1.50 -15.72 -6.19
C ASP A 90 0.87 -16.40 -4.96
N ALA A 91 0.53 -17.68 -5.08
CA ALA A 91 -0.10 -18.44 -4.02
C ALA A 91 0.85 -18.80 -2.86
N ASP A 92 2.17 -18.85 -3.11
CA ASP A 92 3.19 -19.17 -2.10
C ASP A 92 3.45 -17.96 -1.19
N ALA A 93 3.38 -16.76 -1.76
CA ALA A 93 3.48 -15.50 -1.04
C ALA A 93 2.13 -14.98 -0.49
N ASP A 94 0.99 -15.65 -0.72
CA ASP A 94 -0.33 -15.11 -0.36
C ASP A 94 -0.46 -14.80 1.13
N GLN A 95 -0.68 -13.51 1.43
CA GLN A 95 -0.92 -12.99 2.77
C GLN A 95 -2.35 -12.47 2.94
N SER A 96 -3.24 -12.77 1.99
CA SER A 96 -4.63 -12.31 2.01
C SER A 96 -5.37 -12.70 3.29
N ALA A 97 -5.05 -13.84 3.90
CA ALA A 97 -5.69 -14.34 5.10
C ALA A 97 -5.63 -13.35 6.29
N ALA A 98 -4.52 -12.63 6.46
CA ALA A 98 -4.34 -11.67 7.56
C ALA A 98 -5.17 -10.38 7.37
N LEU A 99 -5.53 -10.07 6.11
CA LEU A 99 -6.22 -8.84 5.75
C LEU A 99 -7.74 -9.03 5.63
N ARG A 100 -8.22 -10.27 5.52
CA ARG A 100 -9.65 -10.60 5.37
C ARG A 100 -10.52 -10.17 6.55
N ASP A 101 -9.94 -10.07 7.74
CA ASP A 101 -10.66 -9.69 8.97
C ASP A 101 -10.73 -8.16 9.18
N LEU A 102 -10.13 -7.37 8.27
CA LEU A 102 -10.07 -5.92 8.42
C LEU A 102 -11.44 -5.25 8.15
N PRO A 103 -11.73 -4.14 8.85
CA PRO A 103 -12.93 -3.37 8.60
C PRO A 103 -12.90 -2.73 7.20
N GLN A 104 -14.08 -2.59 6.60
CA GLN A 104 -14.26 -2.04 5.25
C GLN A 104 -13.69 -0.63 5.08
N GLU A 105 -13.68 0.18 6.14
CA GLU A 105 -13.10 1.53 6.13
C GLU A 105 -11.60 1.54 5.85
N ILE A 106 -10.87 0.51 6.33
CA ILE A 106 -9.44 0.33 6.07
C ILE A 106 -9.28 -0.25 4.67
N LEU A 107 -10.04 -1.31 4.34
CA LEU A 107 -9.96 -1.97 3.03
C LEU A 107 -10.29 -1.02 1.86
N ALA A 108 -11.18 -0.05 2.06
CA ALA A 108 -11.52 0.97 1.05
C ALA A 108 -10.36 1.94 0.75
N LYS A 109 -9.43 2.11 1.69
CA LYS A 109 -8.27 3.00 1.55
C LYS A 109 -6.97 2.23 1.31
N LEU A 110 -6.99 0.92 1.49
CA LEU A 110 -5.82 0.05 1.42
C LEU A 110 -5.44 -0.28 -0.02
N VAL A 111 -4.19 -0.02 -0.35
CA VAL A 111 -3.56 -0.32 -1.65
C VAL A 111 -2.45 -1.34 -1.42
N LEU A 112 -2.44 -2.39 -2.23
CA LEU A 112 -1.48 -3.48 -2.15
C LEU A 112 -0.77 -3.62 -3.49
N PRO A 113 0.31 -2.84 -3.72
CA PRO A 113 0.97 -2.80 -5.03
C PRO A 113 1.61 -4.14 -5.40
N LEU A 114 2.01 -4.95 -4.41
CA LEU A 114 2.61 -6.27 -4.63
C LEU A 114 1.60 -7.38 -4.91
N GLY A 115 0.30 -7.09 -4.87
CA GLY A 115 -0.73 -8.11 -5.03
C GLY A 115 -0.71 -8.87 -6.35
N ASP A 116 -0.17 -8.25 -7.40
CA ASP A 116 -0.07 -8.85 -8.74
C ASP A 116 1.35 -9.36 -9.08
N PHE A 117 2.30 -9.18 -8.17
CA PHE A 117 3.71 -9.54 -8.37
C PHE A 117 4.05 -10.83 -7.63
N THR A 118 5.00 -11.58 -8.19
CA THR A 118 5.59 -12.71 -7.49
C THR A 118 6.74 -12.26 -6.59
N LYS A 119 7.18 -13.11 -5.67
CA LYS A 119 8.42 -12.83 -4.91
C LYS A 119 9.62 -12.63 -5.83
N ALA A 120 9.70 -13.39 -6.91
CA ALA A 120 10.78 -13.28 -7.89
C ALA A 120 10.77 -11.90 -8.58
N ASP A 121 9.59 -11.39 -8.97
CA ASP A 121 9.46 -10.03 -9.52
C ASP A 121 9.96 -8.97 -8.53
N VAL A 122 9.58 -9.10 -7.26
CA VAL A 122 10.00 -8.17 -6.20
C VAL A 122 11.51 -8.19 -6.02
N GLU A 123 12.12 -9.38 -6.01
CA GLU A 123 13.58 -9.53 -5.93
C GLU A 123 14.28 -8.92 -7.16
N GLU A 124 13.75 -9.14 -8.36
CA GLU A 124 14.28 -8.59 -9.61
C GLU A 124 14.19 -7.05 -9.62
N MET A 125 13.03 -6.49 -9.26
CA MET A 125 12.82 -5.04 -9.14
C MET A 125 13.79 -4.37 -8.17
N LEU A 126 14.17 -5.06 -7.09
CA LEU A 126 15.13 -4.55 -6.11
C LEU A 126 16.57 -4.71 -6.60
N ALA A 127 16.88 -5.79 -7.30
CA ALA A 127 18.18 -5.98 -7.93
C ALA A 127 18.45 -4.88 -8.97
N GLU A 128 17.47 -4.56 -9.82
CA GLU A 128 17.56 -3.45 -10.79
C GLU A 128 17.61 -2.06 -10.12
N ALA A 129 17.26 -1.93 -8.84
CA ALA A 129 17.34 -0.66 -8.12
C ALA A 129 18.76 -0.38 -7.59
N ALA A 130 19.56 -1.43 -7.42
CA ALA A 130 20.87 -1.38 -6.80
C ALA A 130 22.01 -1.16 -7.81
N GLU A 131 21.70 -1.14 -9.12
CA GLU A 131 22.62 -0.91 -10.23
C GLU A 131 22.54 0.53 -10.74
#